data_AF-A0A2N0XK04-F1
#
_entry.id   AF-A0A2N0XK04-F1
#
_cell.length_a   1.000
_cell.length_b   1.000
_cell.length_c   1.000
_cell.angle_alpha   90.00
_cell.angle_beta   90.00
_cell.angle_gamma   90.00
#
_symmetry.space_group_name_H-M   'P 1'
#
loop_
_entity.id
_entity.type
_entity.pdbx_description
1 polymer ?
#
loop_
_entity_poly.entity_id
_entity_poly.type
_entity_poly.pdbx_seq_one_letter_code
_entity_poly.pdbx_strand_id
1 'polypeptide(L)'
;MDCQKIIKTLKHKDFIKVTNEGKWFENGAAIYAKEIKDNIFLLFVILKNIDVENIQALIAHFDCFNSIGLKEPEQIMFYLSIKDKNDLHYFEQYLKVPHN
;
A
#
# COMPACT_ATOMS: atom_id res chain seq x y z
N MET A 1 -7.70 -5.39 -12.08
CA MET A 1 -7.95 -5.56 -10.63
C MET A 1 -9.27 -4.84 -10.33
N ASP A 2 -9.90 -5.01 -9.16
CA ASP A 2 -11.07 -4.18 -8.79
C ASP A 2 -10.65 -3.30 -7.61
N CYS A 3 -10.03 -2.15 -7.91
CA CYS A 3 -9.62 -1.20 -6.89
C CYS A 3 -10.78 -0.70 -6.02
N GLN A 4 -12.01 -0.66 -6.53
CA GLN A 4 -13.16 -0.25 -5.71
C GLN A 4 -13.46 -1.28 -4.62
N LYS A 5 -13.39 -2.57 -4.95
CA LYS A 5 -13.52 -3.65 -3.97
C LYS A 5 -12.39 -3.62 -2.94
N ILE A 6 -11.15 -3.34 -3.36
CA ILE A 6 -10.00 -3.22 -2.46
C ILE A 6 -10.17 -2.01 -1.53
N ILE A 7 -10.50 -0.83 -2.05
CA ILE A 7 -10.74 0.38 -1.25
C ILE A 7 -11.86 0.14 -0.22
N LYS A 8 -12.98 -0.49 -0.63
CA LYS A 8 -14.05 -0.85 0.31
C LYS A 8 -13.53 -1.77 1.41
N THR A 9 -12.76 -2.80 1.05
CA THR A 9 -12.17 -3.73 2.03
C THR A 9 -11.22 -3.02 2.99
N LEU A 10 -10.37 -2.11 2.51
CA LEU A 10 -9.45 -1.33 3.35
C LEU A 10 -10.21 -0.46 4.35
N LYS A 11 -11.24 0.26 3.90
CA LYS A 11 -12.09 1.07 4.79
C LYS A 11 -12.75 0.25 5.90
N HIS A 12 -13.09 -1.01 5.64
CA HIS A 12 -13.66 -1.91 6.65
C HIS A 12 -12.64 -2.51 7.61
N LYS A 13 -11.32 -2.37 7.35
CA LYS A 13 -10.24 -2.95 8.16
C LYS A 13 -9.47 -1.90 8.96
N ASP A 14 -10.11 -0.79 9.31
CA ASP A 14 -9.54 0.34 10.07
C ASP A 14 -8.38 1.06 9.37
N PHE A 15 -8.28 0.96 8.04
CA PHE A 15 -7.34 1.80 7.31
C PHE A 15 -7.88 3.22 7.20
N ILE A 16 -7.03 4.18 7.54
CA ILE A 16 -7.31 5.60 7.44
C ILE A 16 -6.71 6.12 6.14
N LYS A 17 -7.50 6.90 5.38
CA LYS A 17 -7.00 7.55 4.17
C LYS A 17 -6.08 8.71 4.56
N VAL A 18 -4.90 8.76 3.98
CA VAL A 18 -3.88 9.79 4.22
C VAL A 18 -3.83 10.74 3.02
N THR A 19 -3.64 12.02 3.29
CA THR A 19 -3.42 13.05 2.25
C THR A 19 -1.97 12.94 1.74
N ASN A 20 -1.80 12.93 0.42
CA ASN A 20 -0.48 12.93 -0.21
C ASN A 20 -0.08 14.37 -0.59
N GLU A 21 0.64 15.07 0.27
CA GLU A 21 1.10 16.46 0.03
C GLU A 21 2.62 16.56 -0.20
N GLY A 22 3.34 15.47 0.05
CA GLY A 22 4.77 15.32 -0.14
C GLY A 22 5.15 14.82 -1.52
N LYS A 23 6.44 14.50 -1.68
CA LYS A 23 7.03 14.01 -2.95
C LYS A 23 7.33 12.52 -2.96
N TRP A 24 7.10 11.83 -1.85
CA TRP A 24 7.46 10.43 -1.71
C TRP A 24 6.60 9.50 -2.57
N PHE A 25 5.28 9.73 -2.62
CA PHE A 25 4.37 9.00 -3.48
C PHE A 25 3.97 9.84 -4.69
N GLU A 26 3.66 9.19 -5.81
CA GLU A 26 3.26 9.89 -7.03
C GLU A 26 2.04 10.79 -6.81
N ASN A 27 2.00 11.91 -7.55
CA ASN A 27 0.89 12.86 -7.48
C ASN A 27 -0.44 12.18 -7.82
N GLY A 28 -1.45 12.38 -6.96
CA GLY A 28 -2.76 11.75 -7.13
C GLY A 28 -2.87 10.33 -6.58
N ALA A 29 -1.80 9.77 -6.00
CA ALA A 29 -1.87 8.51 -5.27
C ALA A 29 -2.86 8.58 -4.10
N ALA A 30 -3.69 7.54 -3.97
CA ALA A 30 -4.53 7.36 -2.79
C ALA A 30 -3.79 6.48 -1.78
N ILE A 31 -3.47 7.02 -0.61
CA ILE A 31 -2.74 6.33 0.45
C ILE A 31 -3.72 5.91 1.55
N TYR A 32 -3.63 4.67 1.99
CA TYR A 32 -4.36 4.12 3.12
C TYR A 32 -3.38 3.53 4.12
N ALA A 33 -3.44 3.95 5.37
CA ALA A 33 -2.51 3.56 6.41
C ALA A 33 -3.23 2.92 7.59
N LYS A 34 -2.60 1.89 8.17
CA LYS A 34 -2.98 1.31 9.45
C LYS A 34 -1.72 1.12 10.28
N GLU A 35 -1.72 1.63 11.50
CA GLU A 35 -0.65 1.35 12.44
C GLU A 35 -0.71 -0.12 12.86
N ILE A 36 0.43 -0.80 12.84
CA ILE A 36 0.54 -2.20 13.25
C ILE A 36 1.42 -2.38 14.48
N LYS A 37 2.33 -1.44 14.76
CA LYS A 37 3.19 -1.43 15.97
C LYS A 37 3.99 -0.13 16.05
N ASP A 38 3.99 0.60 17.16
CA ASP A 38 4.93 1.70 17.48
C ASP A 38 5.46 2.49 16.25
N ASN A 39 4.59 3.27 15.61
CA ASN A 39 4.87 4.03 14.38
C ASN A 39 5.34 3.23 13.14
N ILE A 40 5.13 1.92 13.16
CA ILE A 40 5.22 1.05 12.00
C ILE A 40 3.81 0.95 11.41
N PHE A 41 3.72 1.28 10.13
CA PHE A 41 2.46 1.33 9.40
C PHE A 41 2.47 0.32 8.26
N LEU A 42 1.34 -0.37 8.12
CA LEU A 42 0.97 -1.06 6.90
C LEU A 42 0.28 -0.05 5.98
N LEU A 43 0.85 0.16 4.80
CA LEU A 43 0.37 1.11 3.80
C LEU A 43 -0.15 0.37 2.57
N PHE A 44 -1.24 0.88 2.01
CA PHE A 44 -1.66 0.59 0.65
C PHE A 44 -1.69 1.89 -0.15
N VAL A 45 -0.93 1.94 -1.24
CA VAL A 45 -0.83 3.08 -2.14
C VAL A 45 -1.43 2.66 -3.47
N ILE A 46 -2.47 3.38 -3.89
CA ILE A 46 -3.20 3.09 -5.12
C ILE A 46 -2.89 4.20 -6.11
N LEU A 47 -2.18 3.83 -7.18
CA LEU A 47 -1.83 4.71 -8.28
C LEU A 47 -2.88 4.53 -9.38
N LYS A 48 -3.58 5.61 -9.74
CA LYS A 48 -4.45 5.63 -10.91
C LYS A 48 -3.63 6.05 -12.12
N ASN A 49 -3.27 5.09 -12.96
CA ASN A 49 -2.77 5.36 -14.30
C ASN A 49 -3.80 4.92 -15.35
N ILE A 50 -3.74 5.55 -16.53
CA ILE A 50 -4.82 5.53 -17.54
C ILE A 50 -5.12 4.10 -18.06
N ASP A 51 -4.12 3.21 -18.02
CA ASP A 51 -4.23 1.87 -18.62
C ASP A 51 -4.11 0.72 -17.63
N VAL A 52 -3.53 0.94 -16.44
CA VAL A 52 -3.31 -0.13 -15.46
C VAL A 52 -3.37 0.39 -14.02
N GLU A 53 -4.17 -0.27 -13.19
CA GLU A 53 -4.24 -0.01 -11.75
C GLU A 53 -3.02 -0.64 -11.05
N ASN A 54 -2.16 0.20 -10.46
CA ASN A 54 -0.98 -0.25 -9.72
C ASN A 54 -1.22 -0.05 -8.22
N ILE A 55 -1.10 -1.14 -7.46
CA ILE A 55 -1.20 -1.11 -6.00
C ILE A 55 0.16 -1.45 -5.41
N GLN A 56 0.62 -0.61 -4.50
CA GLN A 56 1.78 -0.89 -3.67
C GLN A 56 1.32 -1.18 -2.25
N ALA A 57 1.91 -2.20 -1.63
CA ALA A 57 1.76 -2.48 -0.21
C ALA A 57 3.12 -2.34 0.48
N LEU A 58 3.19 -1.58 1.58
CA LEU A 58 4.42 -1.33 2.30
C LEU A 58 4.25 -1.60 3.79
N ILE A 59 5.30 -2.10 4.44
CA ILE A 59 5.47 -1.97 5.88
C ILE A 59 6.63 -1.02 6.11
N ALA A 60 6.38 0.10 6.78
CA ALA A 60 7.39 1.15 6.94
C ALA A 60 7.24 1.86 8.28
N HIS A 61 8.39 2.29 8.83
CA HIS A 61 8.49 3.09 10.04
C HIS A 61 8.49 4.58 9.68
N PHE A 62 7.66 5.34 10.36
CA PHE A 62 7.54 6.79 10.21
C PHE A 62 7.69 7.45 11.58
N ASP A 63 7.98 8.74 11.67
CA ASP A 63 8.02 9.42 12.97
C ASP A 63 6.65 9.42 13.67
N CYS A 64 5.58 9.54 12.87
CA CYS A 64 4.19 9.54 13.31
C CYS A 64 3.23 9.36 12.13
N PHE A 65 1.96 9.06 12.42
CA PHE A 65 0.92 8.92 11.40
C PHE A 65 0.83 10.14 10.45
N ASN A 66 0.92 11.36 10.98
CA ASN A 66 0.80 12.59 10.20
C ASN A 66 1.97 12.82 9.23
N SER A 67 3.10 12.14 9.42
CA SER A 67 4.24 12.25 8.51
C SER A 67 4.08 11.42 7.24
N ILE A 68 3.16 10.45 7.24
CA ILE A 68 2.83 9.63 6.08
C ILE A 68 2.27 10.54 4.99
N GLY A 69 2.81 10.42 3.77
CA GLY A 69 2.39 11.25 2.64
C GLY A 69 2.96 12.67 2.64
N LEU A 70 3.74 13.08 3.66
CA LEU A 70 4.48 14.35 3.67
C LEU A 70 5.97 14.14 3.35
N LYS A 71 6.57 13.09 3.93
CA LYS A 71 8.00 12.76 3.77
C LYS A 71 8.20 11.26 3.63
N GLU A 72 9.43 10.88 3.31
CA GLU A 72 9.85 9.48 3.23
C GLU A 72 9.81 8.82 4.63
N PRO A 73 9.55 7.51 4.72
CA PRO A 73 9.69 6.77 5.96
C PRO A 73 11.14 6.76 6.44
N GLU A 74 11.34 6.64 7.75
CA GLU A 74 12.67 6.40 8.32
C GLU A 74 13.23 5.04 7.88
N GLN A 75 12.35 4.05 7.71
CA GLN A 75 12.73 2.70 7.28
C GLN A 75 11.59 2.02 6.51
N ILE A 76 11.94 1.31 5.43
CA ILE A 76 11.04 0.38 4.74
C ILE A 76 11.45 -1.05 5.13
N MET A 77 10.51 -1.79 5.71
CA MET A 77 10.71 -3.19 6.11
C MET A 77 10.16 -4.17 5.07
N PHE A 78 9.15 -3.75 4.32
CA PHE A 78 8.55 -4.55 3.26
C PHE A 78 8.01 -3.65 2.16
N TYR A 79 8.14 -4.10 0.90
CA TYR A 79 7.57 -3.45 -0.26
C TYR A 79 7.11 -4.50 -1.27
N LEU A 80 5.85 -4.41 -1.68
CA LEU A 80 5.27 -5.19 -2.76
C LEU A 80 4.61 -4.23 -3.75
N SER A 81 4.83 -4.45 -5.04
CA SER A 81 4.15 -3.73 -6.11
C SER A 81 3.39 -4.74 -6.96
N ILE A 82 2.10 -4.49 -7.15
CA ILE A 82 1.19 -5.29 -7.95
C ILE A 82 0.80 -4.42 -9.13
N LYS A 83 1.47 -4.63 -10.27
CA LYS A 83 1.32 -3.77 -11.45
C LYS A 83 0.31 -4.34 -12.43
N ASP A 84 0.08 -5.64 -12.46
CA ASP A 84 -0.94 -6.24 -13.31
C ASP A 84 -1.59 -7.50 -12.69
N LYS A 85 -2.55 -8.11 -13.44
CA LYS A 85 -3.23 -9.35 -13.02
C LYS A 85 -2.29 -10.54 -12.92
N ASN A 86 -1.20 -10.57 -13.70
CA ASN A 86 -0.23 -11.64 -13.68
C ASN A 86 0.63 -11.56 -12.42
N ASP A 87 1.02 -10.36 -11.98
CA ASP A 87 1.73 -10.17 -10.71
C ASP A 87 0.92 -10.73 -9.52
N LEU A 88 -0.38 -10.42 -9.49
CA LEU A 88 -1.27 -10.97 -8.47
C LEU A 88 -1.41 -12.49 -8.60
N HIS A 89 -1.53 -12.99 -9.83
CA HIS A 89 -1.61 -14.43 -10.08
C HIS A 89 -0.36 -15.16 -9.59
N TYR A 90 0.84 -14.67 -9.91
CA TYR A 90 2.10 -15.27 -9.47
C TYR A 90 2.26 -15.22 -7.95
N PHE A 91 1.85 -14.12 -7.31
CA PHE A 91 1.84 -14.03 -5.86
C PHE A 91 0.89 -15.07 -5.22
N GLU A 92 -0.33 -15.21 -5.74
CA GLU A 92 -1.27 -16.23 -5.29
C GLU A 92 -0.74 -17.66 -5.49
N GLN A 93 -0.08 -17.93 -6.62
CA GLN A 93 0.54 -19.23 -6.87
C GLN A 93 1.67 -19.52 -5.88
N TYR A 94 2.56 -18.55 -5.64
CA TYR A 94 3.64 -18.68 -4.67
C TYR A 94 3.11 -18.99 -3.26
N LEU A 95 2.05 -18.31 -2.81
CA LEU A 95 1.43 -18.56 -1.50
C LEU A 95 0.73 -19.93 -1.39
N LYS A 96 0.34 -20.53 -2.51
CA LYS A 96 -0.28 -21.86 -2.56
C LYS A 96 0.74 -23.00 -2.55
N VAL A 97 2.03 -22.71 -2.71
CA VAL A 97 3.08 -23.73 -2.64
C VAL A 97 3.29 -24.11 -1.16
N PRO A 98 2.93 -25.33 -0.74
CA PRO A 98 3.22 -25.78 0.62
C PRO A 98 4.75 -25.80 0.81
N HIS A 99 5.23 -25.25 1.93
CA HIS A 99 6.62 -25.42 2.32
C HIS A 99 6.88 -26.92 2.56
N ASN A 100 7.80 -27.50 1.79
CA ASN A 100 8.35 -28.83 2.03
C ASN A 100 9.26 -28.83 3.26
#